data_AF-A0A971EVS2-F1
#
_entry.id   AF-A0A971EVS2-F1
#
_cell.length_a   1.000
_cell.length_b   1.000
_cell.length_c   1.000
_cell.angle_alpha   90.00
_cell.angle_beta   90.00
_cell.angle_gamma   90.00
#
_symmetry.space_group_name_H-M   'P 1'
#
loop_
_entity.id
_entity.type
_entity.pdbx_description
1 polymer ?
#
loop_
_entity_poly.entity_id
_entity_poly.type
_entity_poly.pdbx_seq_one_letter_code
_entity_poly.pdbx_strand_id
1 'polypeptide(L)'
;MKTIETASPLSLKRFVPAMAAFFSLLLIAAAPSISNARGPHGEGPSAERMLGHLQYRLKLTPEQMEQVRPVVAEESAKMQELKAEHQRKMRELRGEFRKEMKAHHDRIGERLNEVLTAEQKEEYRKMQEEREAWRKDRMERGCKGKFRGEGKGKFKGEGKGPGQGQGQVKDAPAANQ
;
A
#
# COMPACT_ATOMS: atom_id res chain seq x y z
N MET A 1 -39.22 -24.61 32.31
CA MET A 1 -38.14 -25.56 32.65
C MET A 1 -38.10 -26.66 31.60
N LYS A 2 -37.05 -26.69 30.76
CA LYS A 2 -36.64 -27.89 30.00
C LYS A 2 -35.12 -27.90 29.98
N THR A 3 -34.58 -28.98 30.49
CA THR A 3 -33.18 -29.25 30.81
C THR A 3 -32.35 -29.59 29.58
N ILE A 4 -31.08 -29.23 29.66
CA ILE A 4 -29.98 -29.55 28.75
C ILE A 4 -29.52 -30.98 29.07
N GLU A 5 -29.26 -31.81 28.07
CA GLU A 5 -28.39 -32.99 28.23
C GLU A 5 -27.33 -33.03 27.13
N THR A 6 -26.13 -33.39 27.59
CA THR A 6 -24.82 -33.26 26.96
C THR A 6 -24.27 -34.61 26.47
N ALA A 7 -23.61 -34.59 25.31
CA ALA A 7 -22.39 -35.32 24.91
C ALA A 7 -22.27 -36.89 25.00
N SER A 8 -22.06 -37.50 23.82
CA SER A 8 -21.05 -38.49 23.32
C SER A 8 -20.57 -39.70 24.18
N PRO A 9 -20.16 -40.86 23.59
CA PRO A 9 -18.83 -40.98 22.95
C PRO A 9 -18.62 -42.02 21.79
N LEU A 10 -17.41 -41.97 21.25
CA LEU A 10 -16.75 -42.71 20.14
C LEU A 10 -16.72 -44.26 20.21
N SER A 11 -16.58 -44.89 19.02
CA SER A 11 -15.85 -46.17 18.78
C SER A 11 -15.65 -46.38 17.26
N LEU A 12 -14.55 -45.97 16.62
CA LEU A 12 -13.25 -46.65 16.43
C LEU A 12 -13.31 -48.12 15.96
N LYS A 13 -13.17 -48.36 14.64
CA LYS A 13 -12.50 -49.56 14.07
C LYS A 13 -11.97 -49.25 12.66
N ARG A 14 -10.74 -49.70 12.43
CA ARG A 14 -9.78 -49.37 11.36
C ARG A 14 -10.02 -50.15 10.07
N PHE A 15 -9.78 -49.56 8.90
CA PHE A 15 -9.19 -50.23 7.72
C PHE A 15 -8.66 -49.18 6.71
N VAL A 16 -7.34 -49.17 6.53
CA VAL A 16 -6.54 -48.60 5.43
C VAL A 16 -5.68 -49.80 4.97
N PRO A 17 -5.39 -50.10 3.69
CA PRO A 17 -5.09 -49.18 2.58
C PRO A 17 -5.66 -49.62 1.20
N ALA A 18 -5.20 -48.90 0.17
CA ALA A 18 -5.22 -49.22 -1.27
C ALA A 18 -6.40 -48.63 -2.06
N MET A 19 -6.20 -47.40 -2.54
CA MET A 19 -6.32 -47.09 -3.98
C MET A 19 -5.44 -45.88 -4.31
N ALA A 20 -4.15 -46.14 -4.48
CA ALA A 20 -3.26 -45.26 -5.21
C ALA A 20 -3.62 -45.38 -6.70
N ALA A 21 -4.46 -44.47 -7.22
CA ALA A 21 -4.56 -44.11 -8.64
C ALA A 21 -5.72 -43.11 -8.89
N PHE A 22 -5.62 -41.88 -8.38
CA PHE A 22 -6.31 -40.73 -8.98
C PHE A 22 -5.42 -39.49 -8.86
N PHE A 23 -4.16 -39.68 -9.26
CA PHE A 23 -3.18 -38.63 -9.46
C PHE A 23 -3.18 -38.29 -10.94
N SER A 24 -4.17 -37.53 -11.42
CA SER A 24 -4.10 -36.84 -12.71
C SER A 24 -5.24 -35.84 -12.89
N LEU A 25 -4.83 -34.61 -13.19
CA LEU A 25 -5.58 -33.56 -13.88
C LEU A 25 -6.44 -32.59 -13.04
N LEU A 26 -5.79 -31.55 -12.52
CA LEU A 26 -6.20 -30.19 -12.89
C LEU A 26 -4.99 -29.25 -12.79
N LEU A 27 -4.36 -29.02 -13.95
CA LEU A 27 -3.32 -28.03 -14.15
C LEU A 27 -4.02 -26.65 -14.16
N ILE A 28 -4.24 -26.05 -12.98
CA ILE A 28 -4.71 -24.66 -12.91
C ILE A 28 -3.57 -23.77 -13.36
N ALA A 29 -3.72 -23.23 -14.57
CA ALA A 29 -2.86 -22.22 -15.15
C ALA A 29 -2.62 -21.11 -14.13
N ALA A 30 -1.36 -20.93 -13.73
CA ALA A 30 -0.92 -19.75 -13.02
C ALA A 30 -1.13 -18.55 -13.94
N ALA A 31 -2.23 -17.83 -13.74
CA ALA A 31 -2.47 -16.55 -14.40
C ALA A 31 -1.31 -15.59 -14.05
N PRO A 32 -0.73 -14.88 -15.03
CA PRO A 32 0.30 -13.90 -14.75
C PRO A 32 -0.25 -12.85 -13.78
N SER A 33 0.55 -12.60 -12.74
CA SER A 33 0.34 -11.58 -11.73
C SER A 33 -0.04 -10.25 -12.41
N ILE A 34 -1.30 -9.82 -12.25
CA ILE A 34 -1.66 -8.43 -12.50
C ILE A 34 -0.92 -7.60 -11.45
N SER A 35 0.23 -7.08 -11.84
CA SER A 35 0.93 -6.02 -11.12
C SER A 35 0.02 -4.79 -11.16
N ASN A 36 -0.80 -4.63 -10.12
CA ASN A 36 -1.46 -3.37 -9.82
C ASN A 36 -0.37 -2.36 -9.41
N ALA A 37 0.31 -1.79 -10.41
CA ALA A 37 1.06 -0.56 -10.27
C ALA A 37 0.04 0.54 -9.97
N ARG A 38 -0.40 0.64 -8.71
CA ARG A 38 -1.03 1.84 -8.18
C ARG A 38 0.03 2.93 -8.26
N GLY A 39 0.00 3.68 -9.35
CA GLY A 39 0.80 4.89 -9.52
C GLY A 39 0.59 5.85 -8.35
N PRO A 40 1.48 6.83 -8.18
CA PRO A 40 1.36 7.80 -7.10
C PRO A 40 -0.06 8.37 -7.07
N HIS A 41 -0.72 8.24 -5.92
CA HIS A 41 -2.02 8.86 -5.65
C HIS A 41 -1.85 10.38 -5.74
N GLY A 42 -1.94 10.92 -6.95
CA GLY A 42 -1.85 12.34 -7.22
C GLY A 42 -3.03 13.10 -6.64
N GLU A 43 -2.79 14.36 -6.29
CA GLU A 43 -3.85 15.33 -6.04
C GLU A 43 -4.86 15.33 -7.21
N GLY A 44 -6.15 15.43 -6.88
CA GLY A 44 -7.20 15.45 -7.89
C GLY A 44 -7.02 16.64 -8.85
N PRO A 45 -7.68 16.62 -10.01
CA PRO A 45 -7.61 17.75 -10.94
C PRO A 45 -8.08 19.04 -10.26
N SER A 46 -7.31 20.12 -10.36
CA SER A 46 -7.71 21.45 -9.88
C SER A 46 -8.91 21.98 -10.68
N ALA A 47 -9.61 22.99 -10.14
CA ALA A 47 -10.72 23.65 -10.82
C ALA A 47 -10.32 24.17 -12.21
N GLU A 48 -9.13 24.75 -12.34
CA GLU A 48 -8.57 25.24 -13.61
C GLU A 48 -8.31 24.10 -14.59
N ARG A 49 -7.79 22.97 -14.09
CA ARG A 49 -7.56 21.79 -14.93
C ARG A 49 -8.88 21.19 -15.43
N MET A 50 -9.91 21.18 -14.57
CA MET A 50 -11.25 20.75 -14.94
C MET A 50 -11.87 21.69 -15.97
N LEU A 51 -11.77 23.01 -15.77
CA LEU A 51 -12.23 24.01 -16.73
C LEU A 51 -11.53 23.89 -18.09
N GLY A 52 -10.19 23.79 -18.10
CA GLY A 52 -9.44 23.62 -19.35
C GLY A 52 -9.81 22.34 -20.09
N HIS A 53 -10.06 21.25 -19.35
CA HIS A 53 -10.53 19.99 -19.93
C HIS A 53 -11.94 20.13 -20.52
N LEU A 54 -12.87 20.78 -19.82
CA LEU A 54 -14.23 21.03 -20.31
C LEU A 54 -14.22 21.92 -21.55
N GLN A 55 -13.44 23.00 -21.53
CA GLN A 55 -13.27 23.90 -22.67
C GLN A 55 -12.78 23.14 -23.90
N TYR A 56 -11.72 22.35 -23.76
CA TYR A 56 -11.13 21.59 -24.87
C TYR A 56 -12.10 20.54 -25.42
N ARG A 57 -12.76 19.77 -24.54
CA ARG A 57 -13.61 18.65 -24.95
C ARG A 57 -14.94 19.08 -25.52
N LEU A 58 -15.53 20.14 -24.97
CA LEU A 58 -16.86 20.63 -25.35
C LEU A 58 -16.81 21.84 -26.28
N LYS A 59 -15.61 22.36 -26.57
CA LYS A 59 -15.38 23.55 -27.41
C LYS A 59 -16.20 24.75 -26.92
N LEU A 60 -16.17 24.99 -25.60
CA LEU A 60 -16.94 26.05 -24.97
C LEU A 60 -16.50 27.43 -25.48
N THR A 61 -17.47 28.28 -25.81
CA THR A 61 -17.26 29.70 -26.15
C THR A 61 -16.83 30.51 -24.92
N PRO A 62 -16.21 31.69 -25.09
CA PRO A 62 -15.84 32.56 -23.97
C PRO A 62 -17.03 32.86 -23.04
N GLU A 63 -18.20 33.15 -23.58
CA GLU A 63 -19.40 33.48 -22.82
C GLU A 63 -19.92 32.27 -22.02
N GLN A 64 -19.85 31.06 -22.60
CA GLN A 64 -20.17 29.82 -21.87
C GLN A 64 -19.15 29.53 -20.77
N MET A 65 -17.88 29.83 -21.00
CA MET A 65 -16.82 29.65 -20.00
C MET A 65 -17.02 30.55 -18.78
N GLU A 66 -17.50 31.78 -18.97
CA GLU A 66 -17.83 32.69 -17.86
C GLU A 66 -18.95 32.12 -16.98
N GLN A 67 -19.94 31.44 -17.57
CA GLN A 67 -21.03 30.81 -16.84
C GLN A 67 -20.60 29.50 -16.15
N VAL A 68 -19.72 28.71 -16.77
CA VAL A 68 -19.28 27.41 -16.24
C VAL A 68 -18.23 27.57 -15.13
N ARG A 69 -17.41 28.63 -15.17
CA ARG A 69 -16.38 28.91 -14.17
C ARG A 69 -16.89 28.87 -12.72
N PRO A 70 -17.95 29.60 -12.31
CA PRO A 70 -18.43 29.56 -10.94
C PRO A 70 -18.94 28.17 -10.53
N VAL A 71 -19.61 27.44 -11.43
CA VAL A 71 -20.11 26.07 -11.16
C VAL A 71 -18.95 25.11 -10.85
N VAL A 72 -17.90 25.16 -11.67
CA VAL A 72 -16.71 24.31 -11.46
C VAL A 72 -15.96 24.71 -10.19
N ALA A 73 -15.88 26.00 -9.88
CA ALA A 73 -15.23 26.47 -8.66
C ALA A 73 -15.96 25.98 -7.40
N GLU A 74 -17.30 26.10 -7.36
CA GLU A 74 -18.12 25.64 -6.26
C GLU A 74 -18.01 24.12 -6.06
N GLU A 75 -18.14 23.34 -7.14
CA GLU A 75 -18.03 21.88 -7.06
C GLU A 75 -16.63 21.43 -6.64
N SER A 76 -15.58 22.11 -7.12
CA SER A 76 -14.21 21.82 -6.69
C SER A 76 -14.02 22.08 -5.21
N ALA A 77 -14.56 23.19 -4.68
CA ALA A 77 -14.49 23.51 -3.26
C ALA A 77 -15.23 22.46 -2.41
N LYS A 78 -16.44 22.06 -2.82
CA LYS A 78 -17.22 21.02 -2.15
C LYS A 78 -16.51 19.67 -2.14
N MET A 79 -15.90 19.29 -3.26
CA MET A 79 -15.12 18.05 -3.35
C MET A 79 -13.87 18.08 -2.47
N GLN A 80 -13.22 19.24 -2.31
CA GLN A 80 -12.10 19.40 -1.38
C GLN A 80 -12.54 19.26 0.08
N GLU A 81 -13.68 19.84 0.44
CA GLU A 81 -14.27 19.73 1.77
C GLU A 81 -14.60 18.26 2.11
N LEU A 82 -15.34 17.57 1.23
CA LEU A 82 -15.67 16.15 1.40
C LEU A 82 -14.42 15.28 1.54
N LYS A 83 -13.39 15.56 0.74
CA LYS A 83 -12.11 14.84 0.81
C LYS A 83 -11.41 15.10 2.15
N ALA A 84 -11.38 16.35 2.62
CA ALA A 84 -10.77 16.71 3.89
C ALA A 84 -11.51 16.05 5.08
N GLU A 85 -12.84 16.09 5.07
CA GLU A 85 -13.67 15.43 6.08
C GLU A 85 -13.43 13.91 6.09
N HIS A 86 -13.46 13.29 4.92
CA HIS A 86 -13.20 11.87 4.78
C HIS A 86 -11.79 11.49 5.28
N GLN A 87 -10.78 12.28 4.93
CA GLN A 87 -9.42 12.09 5.42
C GLN A 87 -9.32 12.20 6.95
N ARG A 88 -10.01 13.18 7.55
CA ARG A 88 -10.09 13.32 9.00
C ARG A 88 -10.70 12.08 9.64
N LYS A 89 -11.87 11.65 9.17
CA LYS A 89 -12.55 10.44 9.67
C LYS A 89 -11.68 9.19 9.53
N MET A 90 -11.02 9.03 8.39
CA MET A 90 -10.12 7.89 8.17
C MET A 90 -8.87 7.95 9.06
N ARG A 91 -8.36 9.14 9.37
CA ARG A 91 -7.23 9.31 10.30
C ARG A 91 -7.63 8.88 11.72
N GLU A 92 -8.82 9.26 12.16
CA GLU A 92 -9.38 8.89 13.46
C GLU A 92 -9.57 7.37 13.55
N LEU A 93 -10.27 6.77 12.58
CA LEU A 93 -10.50 5.34 12.52
C LEU A 93 -9.20 4.52 12.53
N ARG A 94 -8.19 4.97 11.77
CA ARG A 94 -6.84 4.35 11.79
C ARG A 94 -6.16 4.50 13.14
N GLY A 95 -6.38 5.61 13.84
CA GLY A 95 -5.86 5.85 15.18
C GLY A 95 -6.45 4.88 16.19
N GLU A 96 -7.77 4.73 16.19
CA GLU A 96 -8.49 3.79 17.07
C GLU A 96 -8.09 2.35 16.79
N PHE A 97 -8.11 1.95 15.51
CA PHE A 97 -7.70 0.60 15.11
C PHE A 97 -6.26 0.28 15.55
N ARG A 98 -5.33 1.23 15.44
CA ARG A 98 -3.95 1.03 15.94
C ARG A 98 -3.90 0.84 17.45
N LYS A 99 -4.68 1.60 18.22
CA LYS A 99 -4.74 1.46 19.68
C LYS A 99 -5.28 0.08 20.06
N GLU A 100 -6.36 -0.35 19.44
CA GLU A 100 -6.98 -1.65 19.70
C GLU A 100 -6.02 -2.80 19.35
N MET A 101 -5.39 -2.73 18.17
CA MET A 101 -4.39 -3.72 17.77
C MET A 101 -3.22 -3.75 18.74
N LYS A 102 -2.71 -2.60 19.21
CA LYS A 102 -1.65 -2.57 20.21
C LYS A 102 -2.09 -3.26 21.50
N ALA A 103 -3.25 -2.90 22.05
CA ALA A 103 -3.77 -3.51 23.27
C ALA A 103 -3.97 -5.02 23.12
N HIS A 104 -4.42 -5.48 21.96
CA HIS A 104 -4.54 -6.91 21.66
C HIS A 104 -3.17 -7.62 21.66
N HIS A 105 -2.14 -7.01 21.07
CA HIS A 105 -0.78 -7.56 21.10
C HIS A 105 -0.21 -7.59 22.52
N ASP A 106 -0.41 -6.53 23.31
CA ASP A 106 0.04 -6.46 24.70
C ASP A 106 -0.57 -7.61 25.52
N ARG A 107 -1.89 -7.83 25.42
CA ARG A 107 -2.57 -8.95 26.09
C ARG A 107 -2.05 -10.33 25.67
N ILE A 108 -1.75 -10.52 24.39
CA ILE A 108 -1.14 -11.79 23.93
C ILE A 108 0.24 -11.94 24.57
N GLY A 109 1.05 -10.88 24.62
CA GLY A 109 2.37 -10.90 25.25
C GLY A 109 2.31 -11.29 26.73
N GLU A 110 1.35 -10.74 27.48
CA GLU A 110 1.11 -11.09 28.88
C GLU A 110 0.77 -12.59 29.03
N ARG A 111 -0.19 -13.09 28.25
CA ARG A 111 -0.58 -14.51 28.29
C ARG A 111 0.53 -15.46 27.85
N LEU A 112 1.37 -15.05 26.90
CA LEU A 112 2.56 -15.80 26.52
C LEU A 112 3.55 -15.85 27.69
N ASN A 113 3.77 -14.74 28.38
CA ASN A 113 4.67 -14.70 29.54
C ASN A 113 4.22 -15.61 30.70
N GLU A 114 2.94 -15.97 30.79
CA GLU A 114 2.46 -16.92 31.81
C GLU A 114 2.85 -18.37 31.49
N VAL A 115 2.99 -18.73 30.21
CA VAL A 115 3.22 -20.11 29.76
C VAL A 115 4.67 -20.39 29.33
N LEU A 116 5.45 -19.34 29.04
CA LEU A 116 6.84 -19.48 28.59
C LEU A 116 7.80 -19.73 29.76
N THR A 117 8.80 -20.57 29.52
CA THR A 117 9.95 -20.73 30.43
C THR A 117 10.86 -19.50 30.43
N ALA A 118 11.79 -19.40 31.38
CA ALA A 118 12.70 -18.26 31.46
C ALA A 118 13.55 -18.07 30.18
N GLU A 119 14.09 -19.16 29.63
CA GLU A 119 14.87 -19.13 28.39
C GLU A 119 14.01 -18.69 27.18
N GLN A 120 12.77 -19.16 27.12
CA GLN A 120 11.85 -18.79 26.04
C GLN A 120 11.41 -17.31 26.12
N LYS A 121 11.27 -16.76 27.33
CA LYS A 121 10.99 -15.33 27.54
C LYS A 121 12.13 -14.44 27.05
N GLU A 122 13.36 -14.85 27.33
CA GLU A 122 14.56 -14.15 26.88
C GLU A 122 14.61 -14.10 25.35
N GLU A 123 14.37 -15.24 24.68
CA GLU A 123 14.34 -15.30 23.22
C GLU A 123 13.17 -14.49 22.63
N TYR A 124 11.99 -14.55 23.27
CA TYR A 124 10.84 -13.74 22.87
C TYR A 124 11.14 -12.24 22.98
N ARG A 125 11.84 -11.80 24.02
CA ARG A 125 12.26 -10.39 24.18
C ARG A 125 13.18 -9.96 23.03
N LYS A 126 14.20 -10.77 22.69
CA LYS A 126 15.10 -10.49 21.56
C LYS A 126 14.33 -10.35 20.25
N MET A 127 13.40 -11.26 19.97
CA MET A 127 12.57 -11.20 18.78
C MET A 127 11.77 -9.88 18.67
N GLN A 128 11.30 -9.35 19.80
CA GLN A 128 10.57 -8.08 19.85
C GLN A 128 11.49 -6.88 19.60
N GLU A 129 12.69 -6.89 20.19
CA GLU A 129 13.72 -5.86 19.98
C GLU A 129 14.19 -5.83 18.53
N GLU A 130 14.45 -6.99 17.91
CA GLU A 130 14.82 -7.10 16.49
C GLU A 130 13.72 -6.54 15.58
N ARG A 131 12.46 -6.89 15.87
CA ARG A 131 11.30 -6.37 15.12
C ARG A 131 11.19 -4.85 15.25
N GLU A 132 11.47 -4.29 16.43
CA GLU A 132 11.51 -2.84 16.65
C GLU A 132 12.64 -2.16 15.90
N ALA A 133 13.86 -2.71 15.99
CA ALA A 133 15.03 -2.22 15.27
C ALA A 133 14.80 -2.21 13.75
N TRP A 134 14.26 -3.31 13.20
CA TRP A 134 13.89 -3.39 11.78
C TRP A 134 12.85 -2.34 11.38
N ARG A 135 11.85 -2.10 12.25
CA ARG A 135 10.81 -1.09 12.00
C ARG A 135 11.41 0.32 11.97
N LYS A 136 12.29 0.63 12.91
CA LYS A 136 12.99 1.92 12.99
C LYS A 136 13.90 2.13 11.79
N ASP A 137 14.74 1.15 11.46
CA ASP A 137 15.61 1.19 10.28
C ASP A 137 14.80 1.37 8.99
N ARG A 138 13.67 0.68 8.81
CA ARG A 138 12.79 0.88 7.66
C ARG A 138 12.25 2.30 7.60
N MET A 139 11.88 2.89 8.73
CA MET A 139 11.40 4.28 8.79
C MET A 139 12.52 5.28 8.44
N GLU A 140 13.74 5.04 8.92
CA GLU A 140 14.92 5.85 8.61
C GLU A 140 15.32 5.75 7.14
N ARG A 141 15.34 4.54 6.57
CA ARG A 141 15.58 4.31 5.13
C ARG A 141 14.47 4.90 4.27
N GLY A 142 13.22 4.82 4.72
CA GLY A 142 12.06 5.44 4.06
C GLY A 142 12.08 6.97 4.08
N CYS A 143 12.63 7.59 5.13
CA CYS A 143 12.86 9.03 5.19
C CYS A 143 14.04 9.47 4.30
N LYS A 144 15.16 8.73 4.30
CA LYS A 144 16.33 9.03 3.46
C LYS A 144 16.08 8.80 1.96
N GLY A 145 15.17 7.90 1.60
CA GLY A 145 14.80 7.61 0.21
C GLY A 145 13.93 8.67 -0.48
N LYS A 146 13.44 9.70 0.24
CA LYS A 146 12.61 10.77 -0.33
C LYS A 146 13.39 12.04 -0.74
N PHE A 147 14.71 12.10 -0.53
CA PHE A 147 15.52 13.29 -0.86
C PHE A 147 16.70 13.03 -1.83
N ARG A 148 16.80 11.84 -2.43
CA ARG A 148 17.82 11.57 -3.45
C ARG A 148 17.22 10.92 -4.69
N GLY A 149 16.83 11.77 -5.63
CA GLY A 149 16.73 11.38 -7.04
C GLY A 149 18.14 11.06 -7.56
N GLU A 150 18.65 9.87 -7.24
CA GLU A 150 19.77 9.26 -7.93
C GLU A 150 19.47 7.77 -8.04
N GLY A 151 18.78 7.41 -9.12
CA GLY A 151 18.60 6.02 -9.53
C GLY A 151 19.95 5.36 -9.80
N LYS A 152 20.50 4.67 -8.81
CA LYS A 152 21.56 3.67 -9.01
C LYS A 152 20.99 2.27 -8.82
N GLY A 153 20.02 1.92 -9.66
CA GLY A 153 19.74 0.53 -9.97
C GLY A 153 20.71 0.08 -11.05
N LYS A 154 21.71 -0.74 -10.71
CA LYS A 154 22.48 -1.51 -11.69
C LYS A 154 21.54 -2.53 -12.36
N PHE A 155 20.74 -2.09 -13.31
CA PHE A 155 20.03 -2.99 -14.22
C PHE A 155 20.94 -3.22 -15.42
N LYS A 156 21.69 -4.33 -15.40
CA LYS A 156 22.46 -4.81 -16.55
C LYS A 156 21.48 -5.53 -17.48
N GLY A 157 20.70 -4.74 -18.22
CA GLY A 157 19.81 -5.22 -19.27
C GLY A 157 20.27 -4.61 -20.59
N GLU A 158 20.90 -5.42 -21.44
CA GLU A 158 21.19 -5.06 -22.81
C GLU A 158 19.86 -4.87 -23.56
N GLY A 159 19.50 -3.62 -23.80
CA GLY A 159 18.29 -3.25 -24.52
C GLY A 159 18.58 -2.04 -25.39
N LYS A 160 18.96 -2.30 -26.65
CA LYS A 160 18.96 -1.31 -27.73
C LYS A 160 17.55 -0.72 -27.87
N GLY A 161 17.41 0.60 -27.79
CA GLY A 161 16.20 1.34 -28.12
C GLY A 161 16.51 2.84 -28.22
N PRO A 162 15.97 3.58 -29.21
CA PRO A 162 16.71 4.62 -29.91
C PRO A 162 16.73 5.95 -29.17
N GLY A 163 17.92 6.53 -29.04
CA GLY A 163 18.09 7.96 -28.82
C GLY A 163 17.87 8.71 -30.14
N GLN A 164 16.78 9.47 -30.20
CA GLN A 164 16.66 10.68 -31.01
C GLN A 164 16.74 11.82 -29.99
N GLY A 165 17.71 12.73 -29.99
CA GLY A 165 18.32 13.51 -31.06
C GLY A 165 18.25 14.96 -30.54
N GLN A 166 19.33 15.50 -29.97
CA GLN A 166 20.41 16.28 -30.60
C GLN A 166 20.18 17.80 -30.63
N GLY A 167 21.28 18.53 -30.38
CA GLY A 167 21.46 19.99 -30.44
C GLY A 167 22.07 20.52 -29.14
N GLN A 168 23.34 20.29 -28.78
CA GLN A 168 24.57 20.99 -29.24
C GLN A 168 24.38 22.52 -29.37
N VAL A 169 25.15 23.38 -28.69
CA VAL A 169 26.56 23.79 -28.97
C VAL A 169 27.21 24.23 -27.64
N LYS A 170 28.34 23.67 -27.14
CA LYS A 170 29.76 24.11 -27.28
C LYS A 170 29.90 25.66 -27.33
N ASP A 171 30.66 26.34 -26.46
CA ASP A 171 32.12 26.31 -26.33
C ASP A 171 32.63 26.97 -25.01
N ALA A 172 33.63 26.32 -24.41
CA ALA A 172 34.87 26.83 -23.76
C ALA A 172 34.90 27.83 -22.56
N PRO A 173 36.02 27.86 -21.80
CA PRO A 173 36.09 28.16 -20.36
C PRO A 173 36.79 29.49 -20.00
N ALA A 174 36.63 29.93 -18.74
CA ALA A 174 37.57 30.81 -18.04
C ALA A 174 37.46 30.47 -16.53
N ALA A 175 38.47 29.93 -15.85
CA ALA A 175 39.75 30.54 -15.47
C ALA A 175 39.59 31.83 -14.64
N ASN A 176 39.75 31.64 -13.33
CA ASN A 176 40.46 32.50 -12.37
C ASN A 176 39.97 33.95 -12.14
N GLN A 177 39.47 34.19 -10.92
CA GLN A 177 39.98 35.18 -9.97
C GLN A 177 39.39 34.93 -8.57
#